data_AF-A0A2M7V5V8-F1
#
_entry.id   AF-A0A2M7V5V8-F1
#
_cell.length_a   1.000
_cell.length_b   1.000
_cell.length_c   1.000
_cell.angle_alpha   90.00
_cell.angle_beta   90.00
_cell.angle_gamma   90.00
#
_symmetry.space_group_name_H-M   'P 1'
#
loop_
_entity.id
_entity.type
_entity.pdbx_description
1 polymer ?
#
loop_
_entity_poly.entity_id
_entity_poly.type
_entity_poly.pdbx_seq_one_letter_code
_entity_poly.pdbx_strand_id
1 'polypeptide(L)'
;MGRGDTQGPPIDPTIIGVVPQPDKPISPEEAREKRKQEIFTLALELIKSGEMFDFPGVSKKFYDQSKIDEVPFVEMGCVTSIDDVLKKFQREGMQVILGDDPMAINVLVVPGPNSDSIADSFLIQNLDITRFMDPRIVKLIEVIQRKV
;
A
#
# COMPACT_ATOMS: atom_id res chain seq x y z
N MET A 1 30.32 -72.05 -3.22
CA MET A 1 30.71 -70.82 -3.95
C MET A 1 29.43 -70.00 -4.15
N GLY A 2 29.22 -68.76 -3.74
CA GLY A 2 29.94 -67.75 -2.95
C GLY A 2 28.91 -66.87 -2.19
N ARG A 3 29.28 -66.24 -1.06
CA ARG A 3 29.50 -64.77 -0.86
C ARG A 3 28.33 -63.89 -1.36
N GLY A 4 27.73 -62.97 -0.62
CA GLY A 4 27.86 -62.38 0.73
C GLY A 4 26.55 -61.59 1.00
N ASP A 5 26.20 -61.31 2.27
CA ASP A 5 26.21 -59.95 2.87
C ASP A 5 25.37 -58.92 2.07
N THR A 6 24.33 -58.24 2.55
CA THR A 6 24.05 -57.66 3.88
C THR A 6 22.56 -57.31 4.00
N GLN A 7 22.04 -57.29 5.23
CA GLN A 7 20.80 -56.60 5.60
C GLN A 7 20.93 -55.09 5.29
N GLY A 8 20.00 -54.55 4.51
CA GLY A 8 19.56 -53.16 4.62
C GLY A 8 18.14 -53.15 5.19
N PRO A 9 17.78 -52.23 6.11
CA PRO A 9 16.41 -52.15 6.61
C PRO A 9 15.43 -51.84 5.44
N PRO A 10 14.18 -52.33 5.51
CA PRO A 10 13.17 -51.94 4.53
C PRO A 10 13.02 -50.41 4.57
N ILE A 11 13.23 -49.78 3.43
CA ILE A 11 13.00 -48.35 3.24
C ILE A 11 11.49 -48.18 3.30
N ASP A 12 11.02 -47.63 4.41
CA ASP A 12 9.63 -47.23 4.63
C ASP A 12 9.25 -46.21 3.54
N PRO A 13 8.30 -46.48 2.62
CA PRO A 13 7.85 -45.49 1.66
C PRO A 13 6.87 -44.51 2.31
N THR A 14 7.21 -43.99 3.50
CA THR A 14 6.69 -42.69 3.99
C THR A 14 7.54 -41.58 3.35
N ILE A 15 7.69 -41.61 2.02
CA ILE A 15 8.12 -40.44 1.26
C ILE A 15 6.85 -39.65 1.01
N ILE A 16 6.69 -38.67 1.90
CA ILE A 16 5.84 -37.49 1.84
C ILE A 16 5.56 -37.08 0.39
N GLY A 17 4.48 -37.65 -0.17
CA GLY A 17 3.77 -37.04 -1.27
C GLY A 17 3.02 -35.85 -0.69
N VAL A 18 3.68 -34.69 -0.58
CA VAL A 18 2.94 -33.43 -0.54
C VAL A 18 2.25 -33.34 -1.89
N VAL A 19 1.07 -33.94 -1.96
CA VAL A 19 0.03 -33.54 -2.90
C VAL A 19 -0.04 -32.01 -2.82
N PRO A 20 0.22 -31.27 -3.91
CA PRO A 20 -0.22 -29.89 -3.96
C PRO A 20 -1.73 -29.94 -3.84
N GLN A 21 -2.24 -29.65 -2.63
CA GLN A 21 -3.68 -29.58 -2.40
C GLN A 21 -4.24 -28.54 -3.38
N PRO A 22 -5.18 -28.91 -4.24
CA PRO A 22 -5.78 -27.98 -5.19
C PRO A 22 -6.56 -26.92 -4.42
N ASP A 23 -6.45 -25.68 -4.90
CA ASP A 23 -7.19 -24.48 -4.53
C ASP A 23 -8.36 -24.70 -3.56
N LYS A 24 -8.07 -24.53 -2.25
CA LYS A 24 -9.12 -24.17 -1.31
C LYS A 24 -9.71 -22.83 -1.79
N PRO A 25 -11.04 -22.69 -1.90
CA PRO A 25 -11.63 -21.39 -2.19
C PRO A 25 -11.17 -20.45 -1.09
N ILE A 26 -10.38 -19.45 -1.46
CA ILE A 26 -9.87 -18.44 -0.54
C ILE A 26 -11.11 -17.82 0.10
N SER A 27 -11.28 -17.99 1.42
CA SER A 27 -12.37 -17.32 2.13
C SER A 27 -12.27 -15.81 1.85
N PRO A 28 -13.38 -15.06 1.73
CA PRO A 28 -13.33 -13.61 1.54
C PRO A 28 -12.46 -12.89 2.59
N GLU A 29 -12.29 -13.47 3.78
CA GLU A 29 -11.36 -12.99 4.81
C GLU A 29 -9.89 -13.20 4.44
N GLU A 30 -9.50 -14.39 3.98
CA GLU A 30 -8.12 -14.69 3.56
C GLU A 30 -7.71 -13.86 2.32
N ALA A 31 -8.65 -13.59 1.40
CA ALA A 31 -8.41 -12.73 0.25
C ALA A 31 -8.14 -11.29 0.68
N ARG A 32 -8.88 -10.81 1.69
CA ARG A 32 -8.71 -9.48 2.27
C ARG A 32 -7.39 -9.36 3.03
N GLU A 33 -6.98 -10.38 3.77
CA GLU A 33 -5.70 -10.40 4.48
C GLU A 33 -4.50 -10.44 3.54
N LYS A 34 -4.52 -11.28 2.50
CA LYS A 34 -3.46 -11.30 1.48
C LYS A 34 -3.29 -9.95 0.80
N ARG A 35 -4.40 -9.30 0.47
CA ARG A 35 -4.40 -7.97 -0.13
C ARG A 35 -3.82 -6.91 0.82
N LYS A 36 -4.20 -6.94 2.09
CA LYS A 36 -3.64 -6.07 3.13
C LYS A 36 -2.13 -6.23 3.26
N GLN A 37 -1.65 -7.47 3.30
CA GLN A 37 -0.22 -7.76 3.33
C GLN A 37 0.50 -7.24 2.09
N GLU A 38 -0.08 -7.41 0.89
CA GLU A 38 0.47 -6.88 -0.36
C GLU A 38 0.57 -5.35 -0.33
N ILE A 39 -0.48 -4.65 0.11
CA ILE A 39 -0.49 -3.19 0.27
C ILE A 39 0.62 -2.77 1.25
N PHE A 40 0.71 -3.44 2.39
CA PHE A 40 1.70 -3.12 3.43
C PHE A 40 3.12 -3.32 2.91
N THR A 41 3.41 -4.44 2.25
CA THR A 41 4.73 -4.71 1.69
C THR A 41 5.12 -3.66 0.66
N LEU A 42 4.24 -3.34 -0.28
CA LEU A 42 4.50 -2.33 -1.31
C LEU A 42 4.72 -0.93 -0.72
N ALA A 43 3.88 -0.52 0.24
CA ALA A 43 4.02 0.76 0.92
C ALA A 43 5.32 0.82 1.72
N LEU A 44 5.69 -0.27 2.40
CA LEU A 44 6.92 -0.36 3.18
C LEU A 44 8.18 -0.33 2.30
N GLU A 45 8.15 -0.92 1.11
CA GLU A 45 9.24 -0.78 0.13
C GLU A 45 9.43 0.67 -0.33
N LEU A 46 8.32 1.38 -0.60
CA LEU A 46 8.34 2.81 -0.96
C LEU A 46 8.84 3.70 0.18
N ILE A 47 8.45 3.40 1.42
CA ILE A 47 8.91 4.14 2.60
C ILE A 47 10.40 3.90 2.85
N LYS A 48 10.84 2.63 2.76
CA LYS A 48 12.24 2.26 2.97
C LYS A 48 13.17 2.80 1.91
N SER A 49 12.69 3.00 0.68
CA SER A 49 13.52 3.64 -0.34
C SER A 49 13.80 5.11 -0.01
N GLY A 50 12.97 5.74 0.83
CA GLY A 50 13.12 7.14 1.22
C GLY A 50 13.03 8.10 0.03
N GLU A 51 12.46 7.63 -1.08
CA GLU A 51 12.35 8.40 -2.31
C GLU A 51 11.23 9.43 -2.18
N MET A 52 11.49 10.61 -2.75
CA MET A 52 10.47 11.62 -2.98
C MET A 52 9.95 11.45 -4.40
N PHE A 53 8.64 11.55 -4.54
CA PHE A 53 7.95 11.39 -5.80
C PHE A 53 7.34 12.71 -6.24
N ASP A 54 7.27 12.91 -7.55
CA ASP A 54 6.51 14.03 -8.09
C ASP A 54 5.02 13.85 -7.78
N PHE A 55 4.38 14.93 -7.35
CA PHE A 55 2.96 14.90 -7.03
C PHE A 55 2.11 15.00 -8.32
N PRO A 56 1.32 13.96 -8.65
CA PRO A 56 0.54 13.95 -9.89
C PRO A 56 -0.72 14.83 -9.83
N GLY A 57 -1.08 15.34 -8.65
CA GLY A 57 -2.38 15.93 -8.37
C GLY A 57 -3.33 14.96 -7.67
N VAL A 58 -4.54 15.45 -7.40
CA VAL A 58 -5.62 14.67 -6.79
C VAL A 58 -6.82 14.64 -7.71
N SER A 59 -7.60 13.56 -7.58
CA SER A 59 -8.85 13.43 -8.32
C SER A 59 -9.77 14.63 -8.06
N LYS A 60 -10.42 15.12 -9.12
CA LYS A 60 -11.36 16.26 -9.04
C LYS A 60 -12.44 16.06 -7.97
N LYS A 61 -12.94 14.84 -7.84
CA LYS A 61 -13.94 14.49 -6.82
C LYS A 61 -13.42 14.73 -5.41
N PHE A 62 -12.19 14.32 -5.12
CA PHE A 62 -11.57 14.56 -3.83
C PHE A 62 -11.35 16.05 -3.59
N TYR A 63 -10.81 16.78 -4.58
CA TYR A 63 -10.62 18.22 -4.48
C TYR A 63 -11.93 18.97 -4.16
N ASP A 64 -12.98 18.73 -4.95
CA ASP A 64 -14.27 19.42 -4.76
C ASP A 64 -14.87 19.11 -3.38
N GLN A 65 -14.74 17.86 -2.92
CA GLN A 65 -15.24 17.44 -1.61
C GLN A 65 -14.44 18.11 -0.48
N SER A 66 -13.11 18.00 -0.50
CA SER A 66 -12.23 18.64 0.49
C SER A 66 -12.47 20.14 0.56
N LYS A 67 -12.68 20.80 -0.58
CA LYS A 67 -12.96 22.22 -0.66
C LYS A 67 -14.28 22.64 -0.02
N ILE A 68 -15.29 21.78 -0.04
CA ILE A 68 -16.58 22.02 0.61
C ILE A 68 -16.48 21.75 2.11
N ASP A 69 -15.88 20.62 2.48
CA ASP A 69 -15.77 20.19 3.88
C ASP A 69 -14.88 21.14 4.71
N GLU A 70 -13.88 21.78 4.09
CA GLU A 70 -12.95 22.67 4.78
C GLU A 70 -13.46 24.10 4.99
N VAL A 71 -14.43 24.60 4.20
CA VAL A 71 -14.90 26.00 4.23
C VAL A 71 -15.07 26.55 5.65
N PRO A 72 -15.87 25.92 6.54
CA PRO A 72 -16.07 26.47 7.88
C PRO A 72 -14.79 26.53 8.70
N PHE A 73 -13.87 25.57 8.54
CA PHE A 73 -12.64 25.49 9.32
C PHE A 73 -11.55 26.43 8.81
N VAL A 74 -11.48 26.64 7.50
CA VAL A 74 -10.57 27.61 6.87
C VAL A 74 -11.02 29.04 7.21
N GLU A 75 -12.32 29.34 7.17
CA GLU A 75 -12.85 30.64 7.58
C GLU A 75 -12.60 30.95 9.07
N MET A 76 -12.53 29.92 9.92
CA MET A 76 -12.14 30.02 11.33
C MET A 76 -10.61 30.05 11.55
N GLY A 77 -9.80 29.90 10.50
CA GLY A 77 -8.34 29.86 10.60
C GLY A 77 -7.79 28.61 11.31
N CYS A 78 -8.59 27.54 11.38
CA CYS A 78 -8.24 26.32 12.11
C CYS A 78 -7.49 25.28 11.27
N VAL A 79 -7.59 25.34 9.94
CA VAL A 79 -6.96 24.38 9.02
C VAL A 79 -6.32 25.08 7.82
N THR A 80 -5.32 24.44 7.23
CA THR A 80 -4.71 24.85 5.95
C THR A 80 -5.69 24.60 4.81
N SER A 81 -5.82 25.53 3.86
CA SER A 81 -6.69 25.32 2.70
C SER A 81 -6.16 24.20 1.79
N ILE A 82 -7.04 23.44 1.13
CA ILE A 82 -6.66 22.37 0.21
C ILE A 82 -5.77 22.92 -0.91
N ASP A 83 -6.06 24.14 -1.39
CA ASP A 83 -5.28 24.81 -2.41
C ASP A 83 -3.83 25.08 -1.96
N ASP A 84 -3.63 25.45 -0.69
CA ASP A 84 -2.29 25.63 -0.12
C ASP A 84 -1.58 24.31 0.12
N VAL A 85 -2.29 23.28 0.59
CA VAL A 85 -1.74 21.94 0.74
C VAL A 85 -1.27 21.40 -0.62
N LEU A 86 -2.11 21.47 -1.66
CA LEU A 86 -1.75 21.03 -3.01
C LEU A 86 -0.55 21.80 -3.59
N LYS A 87 -0.45 23.11 -3.33
CA LYS A 87 0.74 23.89 -3.71
C LYS A 87 2.01 23.40 -2.99
N LYS A 88 1.93 23.02 -1.71
CA LYS A 88 3.08 22.43 -1.00
C LYS A 88 3.49 21.12 -1.68
N PHE A 89 2.55 20.23 -1.95
CA PHE A 89 2.83 18.98 -2.67
C PHE A 89 3.47 19.20 -4.05
N GLN A 90 3.01 20.19 -4.82
CA GLN A 90 3.61 20.51 -6.12
C GLN A 90 5.03 21.09 -5.99
N ARG A 91 5.33 21.81 -4.91
CA ARG A 91 6.64 22.45 -4.68
C ARG A 91 7.66 21.49 -4.07
N GLU A 92 7.22 20.68 -3.12
CA GLU A 92 8.08 19.87 -2.25
C GLU A 92 8.07 18.39 -2.64
N GLY A 93 7.19 17.99 -3.57
CA GLY A 93 6.93 16.61 -3.91
C GLY A 93 6.10 15.91 -2.83
N MET A 94 6.01 14.60 -2.95
CA MET A 94 5.30 13.75 -2.00
C MET A 94 6.17 12.61 -1.48
N GLN A 95 5.93 12.24 -0.24
CA GLN A 95 6.48 11.05 0.39
C GLN A 95 5.34 10.14 0.83
N VAL A 96 5.53 8.84 0.65
CA VAL A 96 4.56 7.82 1.10
C VAL A 96 4.83 7.52 2.57
N ILE A 97 3.79 7.43 3.39
CA ILE A 97 3.85 6.99 4.78
C ILE A 97 2.71 5.99 5.07
N LEU A 98 2.87 5.19 6.12
CA LEU A 98 1.78 4.39 6.66
C LEU A 98 1.01 5.23 7.68
N GLY A 99 -0.31 5.18 7.60
CA GLY A 99 -1.18 5.74 8.63
C GLY A 99 -1.17 4.90 9.89
N ASP A 100 -1.61 5.52 10.98
CA ASP A 100 -1.61 4.95 12.33
C ASP A 100 -2.52 3.72 12.51
N ASP A 101 -3.46 3.46 11.60
CA ASP A 101 -4.43 2.37 11.76
C ASP A 101 -3.88 1.02 11.27
N PRO A 102 -3.55 0.08 12.18
CA PRO A 102 -3.00 -1.23 11.82
C PRO A 102 -4.04 -2.16 11.19
N MET A 103 -5.35 -1.89 11.36
CA MET A 103 -6.41 -2.74 10.83
C MET A 103 -6.82 -2.35 9.41
N ALA A 104 -6.73 -1.07 9.05
CA ALA A 104 -7.11 -0.53 7.76
C ALA A 104 -5.94 -0.48 6.77
N ILE A 105 -4.68 -0.44 7.26
CA ILE A 105 -3.48 -0.24 6.43
C ILE A 105 -3.71 0.93 5.47
N ASN A 106 -3.95 2.09 6.06
CA ASN A 106 -4.13 3.32 5.31
C ASN A 106 -2.76 3.78 4.83
N VAL A 107 -2.55 3.81 3.53
CA VAL A 107 -1.34 4.42 2.96
C VAL A 107 -1.63 5.88 2.68
N LEU A 108 -0.84 6.75 3.32
CA LEU A 108 -0.96 8.18 3.20
C LEU A 108 0.21 8.75 2.39
N VAL A 109 0.02 9.95 1.87
CA VAL A 109 1.08 10.77 1.28
C VAL A 109 1.16 12.10 2.01
N VAL A 110 2.38 12.58 2.22
CA VAL A 110 2.69 13.85 2.88
C VAL A 110 3.57 14.72 1.98
N PRO A 111 3.48 16.06 2.09
CA PRO A 111 4.30 16.96 1.31
C PRO A 111 5.73 17.01 1.84
N GLY A 112 6.73 16.79 0.98
CA GLY A 112 8.15 16.98 1.29
C GLY A 112 8.73 16.12 2.44
N PRO A 113 10.05 16.26 2.70
CA PRO A 113 10.77 15.41 3.66
C PRO A 113 10.66 15.87 5.13
N ASN A 114 10.08 17.05 5.39
CA ASN A 114 10.02 17.67 6.73
C ASN A 114 8.58 17.99 7.16
N SER A 115 7.57 17.36 6.55
CA SER A 115 6.20 17.53 7.04
C SER A 115 5.97 16.62 8.25
N ASP A 116 6.23 17.17 9.43
CA ASP A 116 5.80 16.59 10.72
C ASP A 116 4.26 16.61 10.88
N SER A 117 3.56 17.28 9.98
CA SER A 117 2.10 17.42 10.04
C SER A 117 1.42 16.38 9.16
N ILE A 118 0.99 15.29 9.79
CA ILE A 118 0.02 14.34 9.22
C ILE A 118 -1.31 15.07 8.87
N ALA A 119 -1.54 16.27 9.41
CA ALA A 119 -2.74 17.05 9.12
C ALA A 119 -2.86 17.44 7.63
N ASP A 120 -1.73 17.60 6.93
CA ASP A 120 -1.70 17.90 5.49
C ASP A 120 -1.56 16.60 4.64
N SER A 121 -1.89 15.43 5.20
CA SER A 121 -1.76 14.13 4.51
C SER A 121 -3.03 13.69 3.79
N PHE A 122 -2.85 12.92 2.71
CA PHE A 122 -3.96 12.34 1.95
C PHE A 122 -3.81 10.84 1.76
N LEU A 123 -4.92 10.12 1.59
CA LEU A 123 -4.85 8.72 1.16
C LEU A 123 -4.28 8.64 -0.25
N ILE A 124 -3.33 7.74 -0.47
CA ILE A 124 -2.67 7.55 -1.77
C ILE A 124 -3.66 7.23 -2.89
N GLN A 125 -4.82 6.64 -2.55
CA GLN A 125 -5.89 6.30 -3.48
C GLN A 125 -6.60 7.53 -4.09
N ASN A 126 -6.43 8.71 -3.49
CA ASN A 126 -7.05 9.97 -3.96
C ASN A 126 -6.18 10.69 -5.00
N LEU A 127 -4.96 10.22 -5.24
CA LEU A 127 -4.05 10.74 -6.25
C LEU A 127 -4.55 10.43 -7.66
N ASP A 128 -4.26 11.32 -8.61
CA ASP A 128 -4.44 11.01 -10.03
C ASP A 128 -3.33 10.07 -10.51
N ILE A 129 -3.72 9.02 -11.23
CA ILE A 129 -2.77 8.10 -11.84
C ILE A 129 -2.30 8.70 -13.16
N THR A 130 -1.01 9.01 -13.25
CA THR A 130 -0.40 9.56 -14.47
C THR A 130 0.69 8.64 -15.01
N ARG A 131 0.98 8.74 -16.31
CA ARG A 131 2.01 7.93 -16.99
C ARG A 131 3.45 8.20 -16.53
N PHE A 132 3.69 9.29 -15.81
CA PHE A 132 5.01 9.69 -15.32
C PHE A 132 5.22 9.31 -13.85
N MET A 133 4.21 8.71 -13.23
CA MET A 133 4.26 8.25 -11.85
C MET A 133 5.12 6.98 -11.73
N ASP A 134 5.73 6.80 -10.56
CA ASP A 134 6.49 5.59 -10.27
C ASP A 134 5.57 4.35 -10.37
N PRO A 135 5.98 3.30 -11.10
CA PRO A 135 5.15 2.12 -11.32
C PRO A 135 4.80 1.39 -10.02
N ARG A 136 5.61 1.50 -8.96
CA ARG A 136 5.30 0.92 -7.65
C ARG A 136 4.12 1.63 -7.00
N ILE A 137 4.00 2.95 -7.16
CA ILE A 137 2.86 3.71 -6.63
C ILE A 137 1.60 3.39 -7.44
N VAL A 138 1.70 3.32 -8.76
CA VAL A 138 0.58 2.91 -9.62
C VAL A 138 0.06 1.54 -9.19
N LYS A 139 0.97 0.56 -9.06
CA LYS A 139 0.63 -0.78 -8.59
C LYS A 139 -0.03 -0.77 -7.21
N LEU A 140 0.47 0.04 -6.28
CA LEU A 140 -0.11 0.18 -4.94
C LEU A 140 -1.54 0.72 -4.99
N ILE A 141 -1.79 1.77 -5.78
CA ILE A 141 -3.14 2.33 -5.97
C ILE A 141 -4.08 1.30 -6.60
N GLU A 142 -3.62 0.57 -7.62
CA GLU A 142 -4.41 -0.50 -8.26
C GLU A 142 -4.79 -1.60 -7.27
N VAL A 143 -3.84 -2.05 -6.44
CA VAL A 143 -4.10 -3.03 -5.39
C VAL A 143 -5.09 -2.49 -4.37
N ILE A 144 -5.06 -1.19 -4.01
CA ILE A 144 -6.00 -0.54 -3.08
C ILE A 144 -7.40 -0.30 -3.69
N GLN A 145 -7.51 -0.16 -5.00
CA GLN A 145 -8.80 0.06 -5.67
C GLN A 145 -9.51 -1.23 -6.12
N ARG A 146 -8.78 -2.36 -6.18
CA ARG A 146 -9.33 -3.67 -6.56
C ARG A 146 -10.55 -4.06 -5.70
N LYS A 147 -11.76 -4.05 -6.25
CA LYS A 147 -12.94 -4.56 -5.51
C LYS A 147 -12.82 -6.08 -5.31
N VAL A 148 -13.11 -6.54 -4.09
CA VAL A 148 -13.23 -7.95 -3.72
C VAL A 148 -14.69 -8.37 -3.85
#